data_AF-A0A938KNZ9-F1
#
_entry.id   AF-A0A938KNZ9-F1
#
_cell.length_a   1.000
_cell.length_b   1.000
_cell.length_c   1.000
_cell.angle_alpha   90.00
_cell.angle_beta   90.00
_cell.angle_gamma   90.00
#
_symmetry.space_group_name_H-M   'P 1'
#
loop_
_entity.id
_entity.type
_entity.pdbx_description
1 polymer ?
#
loop_
_entity_poly.entity_id
_entity_poly.type
_entity_poly.pdbx_seq_one_letter_code
_entity_poly.pdbx_strand_id
1 'polypeptide(L)'
;MDAMHPYEKLPLFGVGLVLGFWLILTHGWMLWRPAAAQGFLRAFPRNAALGQVLFGLGLAWFWLLVAPEGLGVVSALAMDLGEFNGAKPLLRILVPVALVLVAVSVRDFLAVRALGLLGLMAASPLLEAAFLKDPASRLLVPIYAYAMLTASMFWVGMPYVFRDAVEWAVADGRRWKLLAGAGLAYGLAVIGCALVFWRGA
;
A
#
# COMPACT_ATOMS: atom_id res chain seq x y z
N MET A 1 -1.84 29.86 -8.47
CA MET A 1 -1.01 28.66 -8.22
C MET A 1 -1.85 27.79 -7.31
N ASP A 2 -2.38 26.68 -7.83
CA ASP A 2 -3.15 25.76 -7.00
C ASP A 2 -2.27 25.24 -5.87
N ALA A 3 -2.86 25.07 -4.69
CA ALA A 3 -2.11 24.63 -3.53
C ALA A 3 -1.62 23.19 -3.77
N MET A 4 -0.30 22.97 -3.74
CA MET A 4 0.29 21.64 -3.90
C MET A 4 -0.35 20.63 -2.95
N HIS A 5 -0.72 19.47 -3.49
CA HIS A 5 -1.33 18.38 -2.73
C HIS A 5 -0.34 17.87 -1.66
N PRO A 6 -0.77 17.45 -0.46
CA PRO A 6 0.14 16.98 0.58
C PRO A 6 1.11 15.88 0.15
N TYR A 7 0.74 15.04 -0.82
CA TYR A 7 1.61 13.98 -1.34
C TYR A 7 2.82 14.51 -2.12
N GLU A 8 2.65 15.62 -2.84
CA GLU A 8 3.73 16.26 -3.59
C GLU A 8 4.76 16.92 -2.66
N LYS A 9 4.37 17.20 -1.41
CA LYS A 9 5.25 17.78 -0.38
C LYS A 9 6.07 16.72 0.35
N LEU A 10 5.82 15.43 0.11
CA LEU A 10 6.54 14.37 0.77
C LEU A 10 7.99 14.31 0.26
N PRO A 11 9.01 14.43 1.14
CA PRO A 11 10.40 14.35 0.72
C PRO A 11 10.76 12.92 0.32
N LEU A 12 11.53 12.78 -0.76
CA LEU A 12 12.00 11.47 -1.24
C LEU A 12 12.76 10.72 -0.14
N PHE A 13 13.57 11.46 0.63
CA PHE A 13 14.28 10.93 1.79
C PHE A 13 13.34 10.26 2.80
N GLY A 14 12.30 10.97 3.24
CA GLY A 14 11.38 10.51 4.28
C GLY A 14 10.59 9.28 3.82
N VAL A 15 10.06 9.33 2.59
CA VAL A 15 9.34 8.19 2.00
C VAL A 15 10.26 6.99 1.80
N GLY A 16 11.49 7.23 1.36
CA GLY A 16 12.53 6.21 1.23
C GLY A 16 12.83 5.50 2.54
N LEU A 17 12.98 6.26 3.64
CA LEU A 17 13.20 5.67 4.96
C LEU A 17 11.99 4.84 5.41
N VAL A 18 10.78 5.37 5.29
CA VAL A 18 9.56 4.65 5.69
C VAL A 18 9.42 3.34 4.90
N LEU A 19 9.59 3.39 3.58
CA LEU A 19 9.53 2.21 2.73
C LEU A 19 10.64 1.20 3.07
N GLY A 20 11.89 1.67 3.21
CA GLY A 20 13.03 0.83 3.52
C GLY A 20 12.89 0.13 4.88
N PHE A 21 12.49 0.85 5.92
CA PHE A 21 12.22 0.27 7.23
C PHE A 21 11.05 -0.72 7.19
N TRP A 22 9.96 -0.37 6.52
CA TRP A 22 8.83 -1.29 6.34
C TRP A 22 9.29 -2.62 5.74
N LEU A 23 10.08 -2.58 4.66
CA LEU A 23 10.60 -3.78 4.01
C LEU A 23 11.55 -4.58 4.89
N ILE A 24 12.50 -3.91 5.56
CA ILE A 24 13.44 -4.57 6.46
C ILE A 24 12.73 -5.23 7.64
N LEU A 25 11.78 -4.55 8.27
CA LEU A 25 11.05 -5.08 9.42
C LEU A 25 10.18 -6.28 9.03
N THR A 26 9.42 -6.16 7.94
CA THR A 26 8.53 -7.23 7.47
C THR A 26 9.31 -8.47 7.02
N HIS A 27 10.33 -8.28 6.17
CA HIS A 27 11.10 -9.39 5.62
C HIS A 27 12.13 -9.94 6.63
N GLY A 28 12.68 -9.08 7.49
CA GLY A 28 13.51 -9.48 8.63
C GLY A 28 12.72 -10.35 9.61
N TRP A 29 11.47 -10.01 9.91
CA TRP A 29 10.59 -10.87 10.71
C TRP A 29 10.30 -12.22 10.03
N MET A 30 10.05 -12.24 8.72
CA MET A 30 9.87 -13.49 7.95
C MET A 30 11.08 -14.43 8.03
N LEU A 31 12.29 -13.88 8.11
CA LEU A 31 13.52 -14.66 8.26
C LEU A 31 13.81 -15.06 9.71
N TRP A 32 13.54 -14.16 10.66
CA TRP A 32 13.84 -14.40 12.08
C TRP A 32 12.86 -15.37 12.74
N ARG A 33 11.57 -15.28 12.38
CA ARG A 33 10.48 -16.11 12.94
C ARG A 33 9.65 -16.76 11.83
N PRO A 34 10.25 -17.65 11.00
CA PRO A 34 9.60 -18.18 9.82
C PRO A 34 8.29 -18.93 10.14
N ALA A 35 8.27 -19.79 11.16
CA ALA A 35 7.05 -20.52 11.52
C ALA A 35 5.87 -19.61 11.90
N ALA A 36 6.13 -18.54 12.67
CA ALA A 36 5.12 -17.57 13.05
C ALA A 36 4.64 -16.75 11.83
N ALA A 37 5.58 -16.30 10.99
CA ALA A 37 5.26 -15.54 9.78
C ALA A 37 4.45 -16.36 8.77
N GLN A 38 4.83 -17.62 8.54
CA GLN A 38 4.11 -18.53 7.67
C GLN A 38 2.70 -18.82 8.20
N GLY A 39 2.57 -19.10 9.51
CA GLY A 39 1.28 -19.29 10.14
C GLY A 39 0.36 -18.07 10.02
N PHE A 40 0.91 -16.87 10.26
CA PHE A 40 0.18 -15.62 10.10
C PHE A 40 -0.28 -15.39 8.65
N LEU A 41 0.62 -15.51 7.67
CA LEU A 41 0.29 -15.29 6.26
C LEU A 41 -0.74 -16.29 5.72
N ARG A 42 -0.72 -17.55 6.20
CA ARG A 42 -1.75 -18.55 5.86
C ARG A 42 -3.10 -18.26 6.49
N ALA A 43 -3.12 -17.70 7.71
CA ALA A 43 -4.35 -17.34 8.41
C ALA A 43 -4.94 -16.01 7.93
N PHE A 44 -4.10 -15.10 7.44
CA PHE A 44 -4.48 -13.73 7.06
C PHE A 44 -5.69 -13.66 6.12
N PRO A 45 -5.82 -14.46 5.05
CA PRO A 45 -6.95 -14.37 4.13
C PRO A 45 -8.32 -14.64 4.77
N ARG A 46 -8.35 -15.37 5.89
CA ARG A 46 -9.57 -15.71 6.63
C ARG A 46 -9.72 -14.90 7.92
N ASN A 47 -8.84 -13.93 8.17
CA ASN A 47 -8.90 -13.11 9.36
C ASN A 47 -9.91 -11.96 9.18
N ALA A 48 -11.15 -12.20 9.61
CA ALA A 48 -12.24 -11.22 9.49
C ALA A 48 -11.93 -9.91 10.23
N ALA A 49 -11.35 -9.97 11.43
CA ALA A 49 -11.06 -8.77 12.23
C ALA A 49 -10.06 -7.84 11.52
N LEU A 50 -8.94 -8.40 11.05
CA LEU A 50 -7.98 -7.62 10.25
C LEU A 50 -8.61 -7.13 8.95
N GLY A 51 -9.46 -7.93 8.32
CA GLY A 51 -10.21 -7.51 7.14
C GLY A 51 -11.06 -6.28 7.37
N GLN A 52 -11.83 -6.24 8.44
CA GLN A 52 -12.67 -5.08 8.77
C GLN A 52 -11.83 -3.84 9.06
N VAL A 53 -10.76 -3.97 9.85
CA VAL A 53 -9.87 -2.85 10.17
C VAL A 53 -9.21 -2.29 8.91
N LEU A 54 -8.59 -3.15 8.09
CA LEU A 54 -7.93 -2.72 6.85
C LEU A 54 -8.93 -2.12 5.87
N PHE A 55 -10.13 -2.70 5.77
CA PHE A 55 -11.16 -2.22 4.86
C PHE A 55 -11.68 -0.84 5.26
N GLY A 56 -11.96 -0.66 6.55
CA GLY A 56 -12.34 0.63 7.11
C GLY A 56 -11.28 1.70 6.89
N LEU A 57 -10.01 1.38 7.15
CA LEU A 57 -8.89 2.29 6.88
C LEU A 57 -8.77 2.63 5.39
N GLY A 58 -8.88 1.64 4.50
CA GLY A 58 -8.76 1.84 3.07
C GLY A 58 -9.88 2.71 2.48
N LEU A 59 -11.13 2.47 2.90
CA LEU A 59 -12.25 3.29 2.45
C LEU A 59 -12.28 4.67 3.09
N ALA A 60 -11.88 4.80 4.37
CA ALA A 60 -11.74 6.10 5.00
C ALA A 60 -10.67 6.94 4.27
N TRP A 61 -9.52 6.34 3.95
CA TRP A 61 -8.49 6.98 3.16
C TRP A 61 -9.03 7.37 1.78
N PHE A 62 -9.64 6.45 1.03
CA PHE A 62 -10.21 6.76 -0.29
C PHE A 62 -11.26 7.86 -0.22
N TRP A 63 -12.12 7.88 0.81
CA TRP A 63 -13.11 8.91 1.00
C TRP A 63 -12.48 10.29 1.20
N LEU A 64 -11.36 10.38 1.94
CA LEU A 64 -10.61 11.64 2.09
C LEU A 64 -10.05 12.14 0.76
N LEU A 65 -9.65 11.24 -0.16
CA LEU A 65 -9.20 11.61 -1.51
C LEU A 65 -10.32 12.21 -2.37
N VAL A 66 -11.57 11.79 -2.15
CA VAL A 66 -12.73 12.29 -2.88
C VAL A 66 -13.59 13.25 -2.06
N ALA A 67 -13.09 13.74 -0.92
CA ALA A 67 -13.86 14.56 0.01
C ALA A 67 -14.46 15.82 -0.67
N PRO A 68 -15.56 16.37 -0.13
CA PRO A 68 -16.04 17.69 -0.54
C PRO A 68 -14.94 18.74 -0.34
N GLU A 69 -14.89 19.73 -1.23
CA GLU A 69 -13.98 20.86 -1.11
C GLU A 69 -14.50 21.86 -0.05
N GLY A 70 -13.60 22.60 0.60
CA GLY A 70 -13.97 23.64 1.55
C GLY A 70 -14.19 23.19 3.01
N LEU A 71 -13.89 21.94 3.37
CA LEU A 71 -14.00 21.41 4.75
C LEU A 71 -12.69 21.51 5.55
N GLY A 72 -11.81 22.45 5.20
CA GLY A 72 -10.53 22.67 5.88
C GLY A 72 -9.63 21.43 5.85
N VAL A 73 -9.21 20.95 7.03
CA VAL A 73 -8.27 19.83 7.19
C VAL A 73 -8.78 18.53 6.55
N VAL A 74 -10.10 18.31 6.54
CA VAL A 74 -10.70 17.10 5.94
C VAL A 74 -10.52 17.07 4.42
N SER A 75 -10.57 18.25 3.78
CA SER A 75 -10.35 18.40 2.35
C SER A 75 -8.87 18.50 1.97
N ALA A 76 -7.94 18.46 2.93
CA ALA A 76 -6.52 18.63 2.64
C ALA A 76 -5.97 17.53 1.72
N LEU A 77 -6.57 16.34 1.79
CA LEU A 77 -6.24 15.17 0.97
C LEU A 77 -7.11 15.07 -0.30
N ALA A 78 -8.02 16.02 -0.53
CA ALA A 78 -8.88 15.98 -1.71
C ALA A 78 -8.01 16.11 -2.96
N MET A 79 -8.09 15.11 -3.83
CA MET A 79 -7.26 15.01 -5.02
C MET A 79 -8.07 15.39 -6.26
N ASP A 80 -7.46 16.11 -7.19
CA ASP A 80 -8.03 16.31 -8.50
C ASP A 80 -7.94 15.01 -9.32
N LEU A 81 -9.10 14.46 -9.71
CA LEU A 81 -9.18 13.23 -10.51
C LEU A 81 -9.30 13.52 -12.02
N GLY A 82 -9.12 14.79 -12.43
CA GLY A 82 -9.25 15.24 -13.81
C GLY A 82 -10.65 14.96 -14.36
N GLU A 83 -10.73 14.19 -15.44
CA GLU A 83 -11.99 13.85 -16.13
C GLU A 83 -12.99 13.10 -15.22
N PHE A 84 -12.52 12.44 -14.16
CA PHE A 84 -13.37 11.72 -13.22
C PHE A 84 -13.92 12.58 -12.07
N ASN A 85 -13.65 13.89 -12.06
CA ASN A 85 -14.20 14.79 -11.03
C ASN A 85 -15.74 14.75 -10.97
N GLY A 86 -16.41 14.55 -12.11
CA GLY A 86 -17.86 14.38 -12.17
C GLY A 86 -18.38 13.16 -11.39
N ALA A 87 -17.54 12.15 -11.14
CA ALA A 87 -17.90 10.98 -10.35
C ALA A 87 -17.79 11.20 -8.83
N LYS A 88 -17.05 12.23 -8.36
CA LYS A 88 -16.82 12.49 -6.93
C LYS A 88 -18.13 12.60 -6.11
N PRO A 89 -19.19 13.32 -6.54
CA PRO A 89 -20.44 13.38 -5.79
C PRO A 89 -21.05 11.99 -5.55
N LEU A 90 -21.04 11.14 -6.57
CA LEU A 90 -21.53 9.76 -6.45
C LEU A 90 -20.63 8.93 -5.52
N LEU A 91 -19.31 9.01 -5.69
CA LEU A 91 -18.35 8.27 -4.86
C LEU A 91 -18.43 8.66 -3.38
N ARG A 92 -18.65 9.94 -3.06
CA ARG A 92 -18.82 10.42 -1.66
C ARG A 92 -19.98 9.74 -0.93
N ILE A 93 -21.01 9.32 -1.65
CA ILE A 93 -22.16 8.57 -1.11
C ILE A 93 -21.91 7.07 -1.20
N LEU A 94 -21.39 6.58 -2.34
CA LEU A 94 -21.20 5.16 -2.58
C LEU A 94 -20.16 4.56 -1.63
N VAL A 95 -19.10 5.30 -1.29
CA VAL A 95 -18.02 4.83 -0.40
C VAL A 95 -18.51 4.51 1.01
N PRO A 96 -19.22 5.39 1.75
CA PRO A 96 -19.74 5.04 3.07
C PRO A 96 -20.82 3.95 3.00
N VAL A 97 -21.64 3.92 1.95
CA VAL A 97 -22.60 2.83 1.73
C VAL A 97 -21.87 1.50 1.51
N ALA A 98 -20.84 1.47 0.67
CA ALA A 98 -20.02 0.30 0.43
C ALA A 98 -19.28 -0.14 1.69
N LEU A 99 -18.81 0.79 2.52
CA LEU A 99 -18.19 0.49 3.80
C LEU A 99 -19.14 -0.34 4.67
N VAL A 100 -20.39 0.10 4.83
CA VAL A 100 -21.38 -0.62 5.65
C VAL A 100 -21.77 -1.95 5.00
N LEU A 101 -22.15 -1.94 3.72
CA LEU A 101 -22.64 -3.14 3.03
C LEU A 101 -21.56 -4.23 2.95
N VAL A 102 -20.35 -3.89 2.53
CA VAL A 102 -19.27 -4.88 2.41
C VAL A 102 -18.81 -5.35 3.78
N ALA A 103 -18.73 -4.47 4.79
CA ALA A 103 -18.37 -4.88 6.15
C ALA A 103 -19.34 -5.92 6.71
N VAL A 104 -20.64 -5.80 6.45
CA VAL A 104 -21.64 -6.74 6.96
C VAL A 104 -21.77 -7.99 6.09
N SER A 105 -21.75 -7.83 4.76
CA SER A 105 -22.07 -8.90 3.80
C SER A 105 -20.88 -9.73 3.34
N VAL A 106 -19.65 -9.18 3.35
CA VAL A 106 -18.46 -9.86 2.82
C VAL A 106 -17.49 -10.17 3.94
N ARG A 107 -17.40 -11.45 4.32
CA ARG A 107 -16.48 -11.91 5.37
C ARG A 107 -15.30 -12.69 4.81
N ASP A 108 -15.52 -13.45 3.75
CA ASP A 108 -14.46 -14.25 3.13
C ASP A 108 -13.50 -13.39 2.33
N PHE A 109 -12.19 -13.57 2.57
CA PHE A 109 -11.11 -12.87 1.86
C PHE A 109 -11.13 -11.34 1.96
N LEU A 110 -11.93 -10.76 2.87
CA LEU A 110 -12.00 -9.31 3.05
C LEU A 110 -10.63 -8.72 3.37
N ALA A 111 -9.81 -9.41 4.17
CA ALA A 111 -8.46 -9.00 4.51
C ALA A 111 -7.54 -8.82 3.30
N VAL A 112 -7.57 -9.74 2.34
CA VAL A 112 -6.74 -9.64 1.13
C VAL A 112 -7.22 -8.53 0.21
N ARG A 113 -8.55 -8.41 0.03
CA ARG A 113 -9.13 -7.33 -0.79
C ARG A 113 -8.82 -5.96 -0.20
N ALA A 114 -8.96 -5.83 1.12
CA ALA A 114 -8.66 -4.61 1.84
C ALA A 114 -7.17 -4.26 1.82
N LEU A 115 -6.29 -5.26 1.90
CA LEU A 115 -4.85 -5.08 1.70
C LEU A 115 -4.56 -4.55 0.30
N GLY A 116 -5.22 -5.10 -0.73
CA GLY A 116 -5.13 -4.57 -2.09
C GLY A 116 -5.63 -3.13 -2.19
N LEU A 117 -6.79 -2.81 -1.62
CA LEU A 117 -7.31 -1.43 -1.59
C LEU A 117 -6.31 -0.46 -0.97
N LEU A 118 -5.74 -0.80 0.20
CA LEU A 118 -4.73 0.01 0.86
C LEU A 118 -3.45 0.14 0.03
N GLY A 119 -3.02 -0.92 -0.66
CA GLY A 119 -1.88 -0.88 -1.56
C GLY A 119 -2.12 0.06 -2.75
N LEU A 120 -3.32 0.11 -3.31
CA LEU A 120 -3.70 1.09 -4.33
C LEU A 120 -3.61 2.53 -3.79
N MET A 121 -4.08 2.77 -2.57
CA MET A 121 -4.02 4.10 -1.94
C MET A 121 -2.58 4.52 -1.61
N ALA A 122 -1.75 3.59 -1.13
CA ALA A 122 -0.37 3.86 -0.78
C ALA A 122 0.52 4.15 -1.99
N ALA A 123 0.14 3.70 -3.19
CA ALA A 123 0.96 3.90 -4.38
C ALA A 123 1.12 5.38 -4.76
N SER A 124 0.05 6.17 -4.66
CA SER A 124 0.08 7.60 -5.02
C SER A 124 1.15 8.39 -4.23
N PRO A 125 1.19 8.39 -2.89
CA PRO A 125 2.22 9.13 -2.15
C PRO A 125 3.65 8.61 -2.41
N LEU A 126 3.82 7.33 -2.73
CA LEU A 126 5.12 6.79 -3.12
C LEU A 126 5.58 7.34 -4.48
N LEU A 127 4.68 7.36 -5.46
CA LEU A 127 4.96 7.85 -6.81
C LEU A 127 5.23 9.35 -6.81
N GLU A 128 4.41 10.14 -6.10
CA GLU A 128 4.55 11.60 -6.00
C GLU A 128 5.88 11.99 -5.34
N ALA A 129 6.28 11.31 -4.26
CA ALA A 129 7.56 11.61 -3.59
C ALA A 129 8.78 11.36 -4.47
N ALA A 130 8.66 10.44 -5.44
CA ALA A 130 9.71 10.15 -6.40
C ALA A 130 9.55 10.93 -7.71
N PHE A 131 8.47 11.68 -7.92
CA PHE A 131 8.18 12.37 -9.16
C PHE A 131 9.19 13.52 -9.40
N LEU A 132 9.67 13.62 -10.64
CA LEU A 132 10.66 14.62 -11.10
C LEU A 132 11.90 14.89 -10.19
N LYS A 133 12.33 13.93 -9.36
CA LYS A 133 13.58 14.05 -8.59
C LYS A 133 14.81 13.75 -9.46
N ASP A 134 15.95 14.39 -9.17
CA ASP A 134 17.16 14.25 -9.98
C ASP A 134 17.86 12.87 -9.86
N PRO A 135 18.03 12.28 -8.65
CA PRO A 135 18.82 11.06 -8.52
C PRO A 135 18.16 9.87 -9.24
N ALA A 136 18.89 9.21 -10.14
CA ALA A 136 18.39 8.01 -10.83
C ALA A 136 18.01 6.88 -9.86
N SER A 137 18.67 6.79 -8.70
CA SER A 137 18.35 5.82 -7.64
C SER A 137 16.93 5.97 -7.09
N ARG A 138 16.27 7.13 -7.27
CA ARG A 138 14.85 7.32 -6.89
C ARG A 138 13.93 6.25 -7.46
N LEU A 139 14.31 5.64 -8.60
CA LEU A 139 13.53 4.63 -9.31
C LEU A 139 13.22 3.39 -8.48
N LEU A 140 13.96 3.15 -7.39
CA LEU A 140 13.57 2.12 -6.42
C LEU A 140 12.15 2.35 -5.88
N VAL A 141 11.76 3.59 -5.56
CA VAL A 141 10.42 3.87 -5.04
C VAL A 141 9.31 3.56 -6.06
N PRO A 142 9.31 4.08 -7.31
CA PRO A 142 8.26 3.79 -8.29
C PRO A 142 8.29 2.34 -8.77
N ILE A 143 9.45 1.68 -8.88
CA ILE A 143 9.51 0.24 -9.23
C ILE A 143 8.73 -0.57 -8.18
N TYR A 144 8.98 -0.31 -6.89
CA TYR A 144 8.22 -0.95 -5.82
C TYR A 144 6.72 -0.57 -5.89
N ALA A 145 6.40 0.71 -6.08
CA ALA A 145 5.02 1.18 -6.16
C ALA A 145 4.24 0.50 -7.29
N TYR A 146 4.81 0.33 -8.48
CA TYR A 146 4.15 -0.36 -9.60
C TYR A 146 3.99 -1.87 -9.37
N ALA A 147 4.98 -2.52 -8.75
CA ALA A 147 4.86 -3.91 -8.35
C ALA A 147 3.73 -4.10 -7.32
N MET A 148 3.68 -3.22 -6.31
CA MET A 148 2.62 -3.17 -5.31
C MET A 148 1.25 -2.88 -5.92
N LEU A 149 1.15 -1.92 -6.84
CA LEU A 149 -0.09 -1.59 -7.58
C LEU A 149 -0.61 -2.82 -8.32
N THR A 150 0.26 -3.50 -9.05
CA THR A 150 -0.10 -4.68 -9.82
C THR A 150 -0.61 -5.79 -8.89
N ALA A 151 0.14 -6.11 -7.83
CA ALA A 151 -0.30 -7.08 -6.83
C ALA A 151 -1.64 -6.69 -6.18
N SER A 152 -1.82 -5.41 -5.87
CA SER A 152 -3.03 -4.86 -5.26
C SER A 152 -4.25 -5.00 -6.15
N MET A 153 -4.13 -4.76 -7.46
CA MET A 153 -5.22 -4.98 -8.43
C MET A 153 -5.67 -6.44 -8.42
N PHE A 154 -4.74 -7.39 -8.42
CA PHE A 154 -5.05 -8.82 -8.33
C PHE A 154 -5.70 -9.17 -6.98
N TRP A 155 -5.22 -8.61 -5.86
CA TRP A 155 -5.77 -8.92 -4.54
C TRP A 155 -7.20 -8.40 -4.34
N VAL A 156 -7.56 -7.27 -4.96
CA VAL A 156 -8.94 -6.75 -4.95
C VAL A 156 -9.88 -7.64 -5.75
N GLY A 157 -9.52 -8.00 -6.98
CA GLY A 157 -10.39 -8.77 -7.88
C GLY A 157 -10.36 -10.29 -7.67
N MET A 158 -9.18 -10.84 -7.39
CA MET A 158 -8.88 -12.26 -7.30
C MET A 158 -8.07 -12.57 -6.03
N PRO A 159 -8.66 -12.42 -4.83
CA PRO A 159 -7.93 -12.52 -3.56
C PRO A 159 -7.34 -13.91 -3.30
N TYR A 160 -7.82 -14.97 -3.96
CA TYR A 160 -7.24 -16.30 -3.86
C TYR A 160 -5.80 -16.38 -4.37
N VAL A 161 -5.39 -15.46 -5.26
CA VAL A 161 -4.01 -15.37 -5.77
C VAL A 161 -3.03 -15.09 -4.63
N PHE A 162 -3.41 -14.29 -3.62
CA PHE A 162 -2.58 -14.09 -2.42
C PHE A 162 -2.37 -15.40 -1.66
N ARG A 163 -3.46 -16.14 -1.42
CA ARG A 163 -3.41 -17.44 -0.73
C ARG A 163 -2.48 -18.40 -1.49
N ASP A 164 -2.65 -18.49 -2.80
CA ASP A 164 -1.88 -19.43 -3.62
C ASP A 164 -0.39 -19.04 -3.68
N ALA A 165 -0.09 -17.74 -3.74
CA ALA A 165 1.28 -17.23 -3.65
C ALA A 165 1.92 -17.55 -2.29
N VAL A 166 1.17 -17.39 -1.18
CA VAL A 166 1.64 -17.76 0.16
C VAL A 166 1.89 -19.26 0.24
N GLU A 167 0.96 -20.10 -0.21
CA GLU A 167 1.15 -21.56 -0.18
C GLU A 167 2.34 -22.00 -1.03
N TRP A 168 2.53 -21.42 -2.22
CA TRP A 168 3.69 -21.68 -3.07
C TRP A 168 5.02 -21.29 -2.42
N ALA A 169 5.04 -20.16 -1.70
CA ALA A 169 6.22 -19.68 -1.00
C ALA A 169 6.56 -20.53 0.23
N VAL A 170 5.55 -20.97 0.99
CA VAL A 170 5.73 -21.77 2.22
C VAL A 170 6.06 -23.23 1.92
N ALA A 171 5.61 -23.77 0.79
CA ALA A 171 5.85 -25.16 0.40
C ALA A 171 7.34 -25.53 0.27
N ASP A 172 8.23 -24.56 0.05
CA ASP A 172 9.67 -24.78 -0.08
C ASP A 172 10.45 -23.75 0.73
N GLY A 173 11.20 -24.23 1.73
CA GLY A 173 12.02 -23.38 2.60
C GLY A 173 13.07 -22.56 1.85
N ARG A 174 13.54 -23.01 0.68
CA ARG A 174 14.44 -22.23 -0.17
C ARG A 174 13.71 -21.06 -0.81
N ARG A 175 12.49 -21.26 -1.34
CA ARG A 175 11.66 -20.20 -1.93
C ARG A 175 11.32 -19.15 -0.88
N TRP A 176 10.90 -19.58 0.31
CA TRP A 176 10.64 -18.69 1.44
C TRP A 176 11.84 -17.79 1.76
N LYS A 177 13.02 -18.39 1.95
CA LYS A 177 14.25 -17.64 2.26
C LYS A 177 14.67 -16.72 1.12
N LEU A 178 14.49 -17.13 -0.14
CA LEU A 178 14.82 -16.31 -1.30
C LEU A 178 13.90 -15.09 -1.39
N LEU A 179 12.59 -15.26 -1.25
CA LEU A 179 11.62 -14.15 -1.30
C LEU A 179 11.84 -13.18 -0.14
N ALA A 180 11.95 -13.72 1.08
CA ALA A 180 12.20 -12.92 2.27
C ALA A 180 13.57 -12.21 2.19
N GLY A 181 14.62 -12.90 1.74
CA GLY A 181 15.94 -12.34 1.53
C GLY A 181 15.99 -11.26 0.45
N ALA A 182 15.27 -11.46 -0.66
CA ALA A 182 15.20 -10.48 -1.74
C ALA A 182 14.53 -9.17 -1.29
N GLY A 183 13.40 -9.25 -0.60
CA GLY A 183 12.75 -8.04 -0.07
C GLY A 183 13.53 -7.36 1.04
N LEU A 184 14.25 -8.13 1.89
CA LEU A 184 15.18 -7.56 2.86
C LEU A 184 16.33 -6.81 2.17
N ALA A 185 16.96 -7.43 1.16
CA ALA A 185 18.03 -6.82 0.38
C ALA A 185 17.55 -5.55 -0.33
N TYR A 186 16.32 -5.58 -0.87
CA TYR A 186 15.70 -4.41 -1.48
C TYR A 186 15.50 -3.27 -0.46
N GLY A 187 14.96 -3.57 0.73
CA GLY A 187 14.80 -2.59 1.81
C GLY A 187 16.12 -1.96 2.25
N LEU A 188 17.19 -2.78 2.37
CA LEU A 188 18.53 -2.29 2.66
C LEU A 188 19.07 -1.38 1.55
N ALA A 189 18.85 -1.74 0.28
CA ALA A 189 19.24 -0.91 -0.85
C ALA A 189 18.50 0.45 -0.86
N VAL A 190 17.20 0.45 -0.54
CA VAL A 190 16.40 1.68 -0.41
C VAL A 190 16.93 2.57 0.72
N ILE A 191 17.19 2.03 1.92
CA ILE A 191 17.76 2.82 3.02
C ILE A 191 19.15 3.34 2.64
N GLY A 192 20.01 2.50 2.07
CA GLY A 192 21.33 2.90 1.61
C GLY A 192 21.25 4.08 0.63
N CYS A 193 20.36 4.00 -0.36
CA CYS A 193 20.15 5.08 -1.31
C CYS A 193 19.57 6.34 -0.65
N ALA A 194 18.63 6.19 0.29
CA ALA A 194 18.07 7.32 1.02
C ALA A 194 19.15 8.08 1.80
N LEU A 195 20.02 7.35 2.53
CA LEU A 195 21.06 7.94 3.37
C LEU A 195 22.20 8.57 2.56
N VAL A 196 22.55 8.00 1.40
CA VAL A 196 23.68 8.46 0.59
C VAL A 196 23.28 9.50 -0.46
N PHE A 197 22.14 9.31 -1.14
CA PHE A 197 21.79 10.06 -2.35
C PHE A 197 20.56 10.96 -2.21
N TRP A 198 19.66 10.72 -1.25
CA TRP A 198 18.37 11.44 -1.20
C TRP A 198 18.30 12.51 -0.10
N ARG A 199 19.39 12.71 0.67
CA ARG A 199 19.45 13.77 1.67
C ARG A 199 19.35 15.14 1.00
N GLY A 200 18.23 15.82 1.22
CA GLY A 200 17.95 17.14 0.63
C GLY A 200 17.28 17.12 -0.75
N ALA A 201 16.88 15.95 -1.24
CA ALA A 201 16.14 15.77 -2.50
C ALA A 201 14.62 15.72 -2.30
#